data_AF-A0A0F6ADR9-F1
#
_entry.id   AF-A0A0F6ADR9-F1
#
_cell.length_a   1.000
_cell.length_b   1.000
_cell.length_c   1.000
_cell.angle_alpha   90.00
_cell.angle_beta   90.00
_cell.angle_gamma   90.00
#
_symmetry.space_group_name_H-M   'P 1'
#
loop_
_entity.id
_entity.type
_entity.pdbx_description
1 polymer ?
#
loop_
_entity_poly.entity_id
_entity_poly.type
_entity_poly.pdbx_seq_one_letter_code
_entity_poly.pdbx_strand_id
1 'polypeptide(L)'
;MILMIIVSSVISIIALLSMIFGEAVQDLSERLPGHGESIISLAIILSSLFTACFINHRSPKIRVFGTLLASTGCLAVACWFFLFIINTGFLTNPKPYDTPLDAFKPTLLWFQSIVALAVGIGLLCIAYKQSRSCTPLPLNNTNDDTKYGLVARVLHWTTAFLFILMIPLGIFATIIPEGTPYRIEYYVVHKTIGALIFILVIVRLAWKLYSHQPKPTSGLSAFERLLSKAVHTVLYFLLLAIPVSGFIMTSYFGAPTYLFGWEVQPFWQPSEHGVVIWGVVHKYLLPYLIYLVLGAHILGALKHYLFDKQDKVLVKILG
;
A
#
# COMPACT_ATOMS: atom_id res chain seq x y z
N MET A 1 16.76 -9.70 10.98
CA MET A 1 16.37 -11.04 10.45
C MET A 1 14.89 -11.15 10.03
N ILE A 2 13.90 -10.66 10.80
CA ILE A 2 12.47 -10.66 10.34
C ILE A 2 12.15 -9.47 9.42
N LEU A 3 12.84 -8.34 9.61
CA LEU A 3 12.85 -7.23 8.64
C LEU A 3 13.54 -7.63 7.31
N MET A 4 14.43 -8.64 7.30
CA MET A 4 15.03 -9.20 6.07
C MET A 4 14.06 -10.11 5.29
N ILE A 5 12.97 -10.55 5.92
CA ILE A 5 12.06 -11.56 5.34
C ILE A 5 10.73 -10.93 4.91
N ILE A 6 10.29 -9.84 5.55
CA ILE A 6 9.14 -9.04 5.09
C ILE A 6 9.47 -8.26 3.81
N VAL A 7 10.74 -7.93 3.61
CA VAL A 7 11.23 -7.28 2.39
C VAL A 7 11.39 -8.32 1.25
N SER A 8 11.25 -9.63 1.49
CA SER A 8 11.52 -10.76 0.56
C SER A 8 10.84 -10.63 -0.83
N SER A 9 9.66 -10.01 -0.88
CA SER A 9 8.86 -9.78 -2.08
C SER A 9 9.41 -8.67 -3.00
N VAL A 10 10.11 -7.69 -2.42
CA VAL A 10 10.87 -6.62 -3.10
C VAL A 10 12.34 -7.04 -3.26
N ILE A 11 12.76 -7.99 -2.44
CA ILE A 11 14.06 -8.65 -2.38
C ILE A 11 14.28 -9.69 -3.48
N SER A 12 13.39 -10.02 -4.40
CA SER A 12 13.88 -10.81 -5.56
C SER A 12 14.87 -10.00 -6.43
N ILE A 13 14.76 -8.67 -6.45
CA ILE A 13 15.70 -7.76 -7.13
C ILE A 13 16.75 -7.22 -6.13
N ILE A 14 16.35 -6.96 -4.88
CA ILE A 14 17.28 -6.52 -3.84
C ILE A 14 18.11 -7.67 -3.25
N ALA A 15 17.67 -8.92 -3.19
CA ALA A 15 18.53 -10.09 -2.88
C ALA A 15 19.57 -10.30 -3.95
N LEU A 16 19.24 -10.06 -5.23
CA LEU A 16 20.24 -10.13 -6.29
C LEU A 16 21.30 -9.04 -6.08
N LEU A 17 20.90 -7.83 -5.69
CA LEU A 17 21.82 -6.73 -5.36
C LEU A 17 22.52 -6.91 -3.99
N SER A 18 21.88 -7.50 -2.99
CA SER A 18 22.42 -7.79 -1.65
C SER A 18 23.31 -9.03 -1.65
N MET A 19 23.15 -9.98 -2.58
CA MET A 19 24.14 -11.02 -2.84
C MET A 19 25.39 -10.46 -3.52
N ILE A 20 25.26 -9.35 -4.27
CA ILE A 20 26.38 -8.67 -4.94
C ILE A 20 27.06 -7.64 -4.02
N PHE A 21 26.33 -7.00 -3.10
CA PHE A 21 26.79 -5.86 -2.28
C PHE A 21 26.58 -6.04 -0.76
N GLY A 22 26.34 -7.26 -0.28
CA GLY A 22 25.91 -7.54 1.11
C GLY A 22 26.86 -7.03 2.18
N GLU A 23 28.17 -7.11 1.95
CA GLU A 23 29.19 -6.59 2.87
C GLU A 23 29.17 -5.05 2.96
N ALA A 24 28.86 -4.36 1.85
CA ALA A 24 28.83 -2.90 1.80
C ALA A 24 27.59 -2.30 2.50
N VAL A 25 26.46 -3.01 2.50
CA VAL A 25 25.22 -2.55 3.16
C VAL A 25 25.31 -2.71 4.68
N GLN A 26 25.99 -3.75 5.16
CA GLN A 26 26.19 -4.00 6.58
C GLN A 26 27.21 -3.02 7.18
N ASP A 27 28.31 -2.73 6.48
CA ASP A 27 29.32 -1.72 6.87
C ASP A 27 28.74 -0.28 6.83
N LEU A 28 27.78 0.01 5.95
CA LEU A 28 27.09 1.31 5.91
C LEU A 28 26.07 1.47 7.05
N SER A 29 25.40 0.39 7.45
CA SER A 29 24.42 0.37 8.55
C SER A 29 25.09 0.58 9.92
N GLU A 30 26.33 0.12 10.09
CA GLU A 30 27.10 0.32 11.32
C GLU A 30 27.65 1.76 11.45
N ARG A 31 27.87 2.46 10.33
CA ARG A 31 28.43 3.82 10.31
C ARG A 31 27.40 4.94 10.41
N LEU A 32 26.12 4.67 10.16
CA LEU A 32 25.04 5.67 10.15
C LEU A 32 23.81 5.16 10.93
N PRO A 33 23.77 5.32 12.27
CA PRO A 33 22.62 4.89 13.06
C PRO A 33 21.34 5.61 12.58
N GLY A 34 20.30 4.84 12.24
CA GLY A 34 19.00 5.33 11.72
C GLY A 34 18.84 5.36 10.19
N HIS A 35 19.83 4.87 9.42
CA HIS A 35 19.76 4.85 7.94
C HIS A 35 19.27 3.53 7.35
N GLY A 36 19.34 2.41 8.09
CA GLY A 36 18.95 1.09 7.60
C GLY A 36 17.46 0.99 7.27
N GLU A 37 16.60 1.58 8.10
CA GLU A 37 15.14 1.59 7.84
C GLU A 37 14.78 2.46 6.64
N SER A 38 15.51 3.56 6.46
CA SER A 38 15.32 4.49 5.35
C SER A 38 15.59 3.81 4.00
N ILE A 39 16.59 2.91 3.93
CA ILE A 39 16.89 2.11 2.74
C ILE A 39 15.73 1.14 2.43
N ILE A 40 15.16 0.50 3.44
CA ILE A 40 14.03 -0.43 3.27
C ILE A 40 12.77 0.30 2.80
N SER A 41 12.46 1.45 3.39
CA SER A 41 11.37 2.29 2.92
C SER A 41 11.61 2.73 1.47
N LEU A 42 12.82 3.21 1.15
CA LEU A 42 13.19 3.63 -0.20
C LEU A 42 13.02 2.50 -1.22
N ALA A 43 13.47 1.29 -0.89
CA ALA A 43 13.30 0.10 -1.70
C ALA A 43 11.82 -0.18 -2.02
N ILE A 44 10.96 -0.19 -1.00
CA ILE A 44 9.52 -0.40 -1.16
C ILE A 44 8.89 0.68 -2.06
N ILE A 45 9.31 1.93 -1.85
CA ILE A 45 8.82 3.09 -2.62
C ILE A 45 9.21 2.96 -4.09
N LEU A 46 10.49 2.70 -4.36
CA LEU A 46 11.01 2.54 -5.72
C LEU A 46 10.37 1.34 -6.41
N SER A 47 10.22 0.20 -5.74
CA SER A 47 9.53 -0.96 -6.32
C SER A 47 8.07 -0.68 -6.65
N SER A 48 7.36 0.07 -5.80
CA SER A 48 5.97 0.47 -6.06
C SER A 48 5.86 1.43 -7.24
N LEU A 49 6.80 2.36 -7.36
CA LEU A 49 6.89 3.27 -8.50
C LEU A 49 7.25 2.53 -9.80
N PHE A 50 8.26 1.67 -9.78
CA PHE A 50 8.66 0.88 -10.95
C PHE A 50 7.55 -0.05 -11.41
N THR A 51 6.88 -0.74 -10.49
CA THR A 51 5.72 -1.57 -10.82
C THR A 51 4.64 -0.74 -11.50
N ALA A 52 4.28 0.42 -10.94
CA ALA A 52 3.30 1.33 -11.51
C ALA A 52 3.69 1.85 -12.91
N CYS A 53 4.97 2.18 -13.12
CA CYS A 53 5.49 2.60 -14.43
C CYS A 53 5.43 1.47 -15.46
N PHE A 54 5.81 0.25 -15.07
CA PHE A 54 5.85 -0.89 -16.00
C PHE A 54 4.46 -1.38 -16.38
N ILE A 55 3.51 -1.49 -15.45
CA ILE A 55 2.12 -1.88 -15.80
C ILE A 55 1.47 -0.86 -16.74
N ASN A 56 1.91 0.41 -16.70
CA ASN A 56 1.42 1.48 -17.57
C ASN A 56 2.35 1.76 -18.77
N HIS A 57 3.26 0.85 -19.11
CA HIS A 57 4.17 1.07 -20.24
C HIS A 57 3.50 0.83 -21.60
N ARG A 58 3.89 1.59 -22.63
CA ARG A 58 3.31 1.47 -23.99
C ARG A 58 3.56 0.10 -24.64
N SER A 59 4.74 -0.47 -24.40
CA SER A 59 5.13 -1.80 -24.90
C SER A 59 4.46 -2.94 -24.12
N PRO A 60 3.78 -3.90 -24.79
CA PRO A 60 3.15 -5.05 -24.13
C PRO A 60 4.10 -5.90 -23.30
N LYS A 61 5.32 -6.16 -23.80
CA LYS A 61 6.32 -6.99 -23.10
C LYS A 61 6.72 -6.39 -21.75
N ILE A 62 6.86 -5.06 -21.69
CA ILE A 62 7.21 -4.36 -20.45
C ILE A 62 6.03 -4.36 -19.48
N ARG A 63 4.79 -4.30 -19.97
CA ARG A 63 3.61 -4.46 -19.10
C ARG A 63 3.51 -5.84 -18.47
N VAL A 64 3.77 -6.89 -19.24
CA VAL A 64 3.82 -8.25 -18.72
C VAL A 64 4.81 -8.32 -17.58
N PHE A 65 6.01 -7.73 -17.74
CA PHE A 65 7.00 -7.65 -16.66
C PHE A 65 6.47 -6.92 -15.42
N GLY A 66 5.82 -5.76 -15.60
CA GLY A 66 5.19 -5.04 -14.49
C GLY A 66 4.10 -5.84 -13.78
N THR A 67 3.25 -6.54 -14.53
CA THR A 67 2.17 -7.39 -13.98
C THR A 67 2.75 -8.59 -13.23
N LEU A 68 3.83 -9.20 -13.74
CA LEU A 68 4.55 -10.26 -13.05
C LEU A 68 5.19 -9.76 -11.75
N LEU A 69 5.79 -8.57 -11.76
CA LEU A 69 6.36 -7.96 -10.57
C LEU A 69 5.29 -7.74 -9.48
N ALA A 70 4.12 -7.20 -9.87
CA ALA A 70 2.97 -7.05 -8.97
C ALA A 70 2.48 -8.41 -8.44
N SER A 71 2.39 -9.42 -9.31
CA SER A 71 2.02 -10.78 -8.95
C SER A 71 2.95 -11.39 -7.90
N THR A 72 4.26 -11.29 -8.12
CA THR A 72 5.27 -11.77 -7.17
C THR A 72 5.13 -11.08 -5.82
N GLY A 73 4.88 -9.77 -5.82
CA GLY A 73 4.59 -9.00 -4.60
C GLY A 73 3.44 -9.60 -3.78
N CYS A 74 2.30 -9.87 -4.42
CA CYS A 74 1.14 -10.47 -3.78
C CYS A 74 1.39 -11.90 -3.28
N LEU A 75 2.01 -12.76 -4.11
CA LEU A 75 2.30 -14.14 -3.74
C LEU A 75 3.29 -14.22 -2.58
N ALA A 76 4.24 -13.30 -2.51
CA ALA A 76 5.21 -13.29 -1.43
C ALA A 76 4.62 -12.78 -0.10
N VAL A 77 3.58 -11.94 -0.11
CA VAL A 77 2.76 -11.65 1.11
C VAL A 77 2.08 -12.91 1.62
N ALA A 78 1.46 -13.70 0.73
CA ALA A 78 0.84 -14.97 1.11
C ALA A 78 1.89 -15.96 1.65
N CYS A 79 2.99 -16.12 0.92
CA CYS A 79 4.11 -16.98 1.30
C CYS A 79 4.67 -16.59 2.68
N TRP A 80 4.84 -15.29 2.93
CA TRP A 80 5.30 -14.79 4.22
C TRP A 80 4.40 -15.25 5.37
N PHE A 81 3.08 -15.13 5.19
CA PHE A 81 2.13 -15.59 6.20
C PHE A 81 2.23 -17.11 6.46
N PHE A 82 2.21 -17.91 5.39
CA PHE A 82 2.23 -19.38 5.52
C PHE A 82 3.54 -19.91 6.11
N LEU A 83 4.68 -19.33 5.74
CA LEU A 83 5.98 -19.79 6.20
C LEU A 83 6.37 -19.23 7.57
N PHE A 84 6.03 -17.97 7.86
CA PHE A 84 6.60 -17.24 8.99
C PHE A 84 5.59 -16.74 10.03
N ILE A 85 4.28 -16.85 9.79
CA ILE A 85 3.27 -16.47 10.80
C ILE A 85 2.59 -17.69 11.39
N ILE A 86 2.18 -18.65 10.58
CA ILE A 86 1.41 -19.81 11.05
C ILE A 86 2.13 -20.58 12.17
N ASN A 87 3.45 -20.77 12.06
CA ASN A 87 4.22 -21.63 12.97
C ASN A 87 4.83 -20.89 14.18
N THR A 88 4.56 -19.60 14.34
CA THR A 88 5.19 -18.78 15.39
C THR A 88 4.41 -18.71 16.70
N GLY A 89 3.19 -19.24 16.72
CA GLY A 89 2.27 -19.09 17.85
C GLY A 89 1.60 -17.71 17.94
N PHE A 90 1.92 -16.74 17.06
CA PHE A 90 1.27 -15.41 17.07
C PHE A 90 -0.24 -15.47 16.82
N LEU A 91 -0.72 -16.46 16.06
CA LEU A 91 -2.14 -16.64 15.78
C LEU A 91 -2.88 -17.36 16.90
N THR A 92 -2.19 -18.19 17.67
CA THR A 92 -2.78 -19.01 18.75
C THR A 92 -2.65 -18.36 20.12
N ASN A 93 -1.61 -17.54 20.32
CA ASN A 93 -1.36 -16.74 21.53
C ASN A 93 -1.03 -15.29 21.13
N PRO A 94 -2.01 -14.52 20.62
CA PRO A 94 -1.79 -13.11 20.35
C PRO A 94 -1.46 -12.33 21.64
N LYS A 95 -0.83 -11.15 21.50
CA LYS A 95 -0.67 -10.20 22.62
C LYS A 95 -2.03 -10.06 23.36
N PRO A 96 -2.05 -9.99 24.70
CA PRO A 96 -3.29 -9.76 25.45
C PRO A 96 -4.09 -8.62 24.82
N TYR A 97 -5.40 -8.85 24.64
CA TYR A 97 -6.27 -7.93 23.94
C TYR A 97 -6.36 -6.61 24.73
N ASP A 98 -5.91 -5.52 24.11
CA ASP A 98 -6.10 -4.17 24.63
C ASP A 98 -7.56 -3.73 24.40
N THR A 99 -8.22 -4.28 23.37
CA THR A 99 -9.63 -4.05 23.02
C THR A 99 -10.30 -5.33 22.48
N PRO A 100 -11.64 -5.46 22.55
CA PRO A 100 -12.36 -6.59 21.95
C PRO A 100 -12.10 -6.77 20.44
N LEU A 101 -11.76 -5.68 19.73
CA LEU A 101 -11.47 -5.72 18.30
C LEU A 101 -10.16 -6.43 17.96
N ASP A 102 -9.26 -6.57 18.93
CA ASP A 102 -7.97 -7.25 18.74
C ASP A 102 -8.15 -8.75 18.46
N ALA A 103 -9.26 -9.35 18.91
CA ALA A 103 -9.62 -10.74 18.64
C ALA A 103 -9.79 -11.03 17.14
N PHE A 104 -10.08 -10.00 16.32
CA PHE A 104 -10.21 -10.17 14.87
C PHE A 104 -8.88 -10.13 14.11
N LYS A 105 -7.77 -9.69 14.74
CA LYS A 105 -6.48 -9.52 14.06
C LYS A 105 -5.95 -10.81 13.42
N PRO A 106 -5.98 -11.99 14.09
CA PRO A 106 -5.60 -13.25 13.45
C PRO A 106 -6.46 -13.56 12.22
N THR A 107 -7.77 -13.34 12.30
CA THR A 107 -8.70 -13.55 11.19
C THR A 107 -8.42 -12.59 10.02
N LEU A 108 -8.08 -11.34 10.30
CA LEU A 108 -7.71 -10.36 9.26
C LEU A 108 -6.43 -10.79 8.52
N LEU A 109 -5.44 -11.33 9.22
CA LEU A 109 -4.21 -11.84 8.59
C LEU A 109 -4.48 -13.04 7.68
N TRP A 110 -5.36 -13.97 8.11
CA TRP A 110 -5.83 -15.06 7.26
C TRP A 110 -6.52 -14.55 6.00
N PHE A 111 -7.52 -13.69 6.17
CA PHE A 111 -8.28 -13.12 5.06
C PHE A 111 -7.36 -12.43 4.05
N GLN A 112 -6.45 -11.60 4.54
CA GLN A 112 -5.48 -10.90 3.71
C GLN A 112 -4.58 -11.86 2.93
N SER A 113 -4.12 -12.95 3.55
CA SER A 113 -3.23 -13.92 2.90
C SER A 113 -3.95 -14.70 1.80
N ILE A 114 -5.22 -15.05 2.02
CA ILE A 114 -6.07 -15.69 1.02
C ILE A 114 -6.32 -14.73 -0.16
N VAL A 115 -6.66 -13.47 0.13
CA VAL A 115 -6.85 -12.44 -0.91
C VAL A 115 -5.57 -12.20 -1.69
N ALA A 116 -4.41 -12.09 -1.02
CA ALA A 116 -3.12 -11.88 -1.67
C ALA A 116 -2.76 -13.06 -2.59
N LEU A 117 -3.02 -14.30 -2.16
CA LEU A 117 -2.81 -15.50 -2.98
C LEU A 117 -3.72 -15.48 -4.22
N ALA A 118 -5.01 -15.22 -4.05
CA ALA A 118 -5.98 -15.16 -5.14
C ALA A 118 -5.64 -14.05 -6.15
N VAL A 119 -5.28 -12.86 -5.67
CA VAL A 119 -4.86 -11.73 -6.52
C VAL A 119 -3.56 -12.05 -7.25
N GLY A 120 -2.57 -12.65 -6.58
CA GLY A 120 -1.32 -13.08 -7.20
C GLY A 120 -1.57 -14.05 -8.36
N ILE A 121 -2.35 -15.10 -8.14
CA ILE A 121 -2.73 -16.05 -9.20
C ILE A 121 -3.50 -15.35 -10.33
N GLY A 122 -4.42 -14.45 -9.99
CA GLY A 122 -5.15 -13.64 -10.98
C GLY A 122 -4.23 -12.78 -11.85
N LEU A 123 -3.22 -12.15 -11.26
CA LEU A 123 -2.22 -11.36 -11.97
C LEU A 123 -1.33 -12.20 -12.88
N LEU A 124 -0.98 -13.44 -12.49
CA LEU A 124 -0.30 -14.39 -13.40
C LEU A 124 -1.16 -14.69 -14.64
N CYS A 125 -2.45 -14.94 -14.45
CA CYS A 125 -3.39 -15.15 -15.56
C CYS A 125 -3.48 -13.92 -16.48
N ILE A 126 -3.47 -12.71 -15.91
CA ILE A 126 -3.46 -11.46 -16.68
C ILE A 126 -2.14 -11.30 -17.43
N ALA A 127 -0.99 -11.54 -16.79
CA ALA A 127 0.33 -11.49 -17.42
C ALA A 127 0.42 -12.48 -18.59
N TYR A 128 -0.12 -13.70 -18.43
CA TYR A 128 -0.21 -14.69 -19.50
C TYR A 128 -1.08 -14.23 -20.67
N LYS A 129 -2.23 -13.60 -20.40
CA LYS A 129 -3.07 -13.02 -21.47
C LYS A 129 -2.37 -11.85 -22.17
N GLN A 130 -1.70 -10.98 -21.42
CA GLN A 130 -0.95 -9.85 -21.93
C GLN A 130 0.25 -10.28 -22.79
N SER A 131 0.93 -11.37 -22.45
CA SER A 131 2.09 -11.88 -23.21
C SER A 131 1.72 -12.37 -24.61
N ARG A 132 0.44 -12.69 -24.83
CA ARG A 132 -0.12 -13.05 -26.13
C ARG A 132 -0.61 -11.85 -26.95
N SER A 133 -0.58 -10.64 -26.39
CA SER A 133 -0.99 -9.41 -27.08
C SER A 133 0.21 -8.66 -27.64
N CYS A 134 0.12 -8.23 -28.90
CA CYS A 134 1.10 -7.35 -29.54
C CYS A 134 0.64 -5.89 -29.59
N THR A 135 -0.55 -5.58 -29.06
CA THR A 135 -1.17 -4.27 -29.21
C THR A 135 -0.55 -3.26 -28.25
N PRO A 136 0.09 -2.19 -28.74
CA PRO A 136 0.61 -1.14 -27.87
C PRO A 136 -0.54 -0.42 -27.16
N LEU A 137 -0.29 0.07 -25.93
CA LEU A 137 -1.26 0.95 -25.26
C LEU A 137 -1.07 2.37 -25.80
N PRO A 138 -2.08 2.97 -26.43
CA PRO A 138 -2.02 4.38 -26.84
C PRO A 138 -2.14 5.25 -25.58
N LEU A 139 -1.01 5.73 -25.05
CA LEU A 139 -0.95 6.51 -23.81
C LEU A 139 -0.40 7.91 -24.05
N ASN A 140 -1.21 8.89 -23.67
CA ASN A 140 -0.79 10.29 -23.55
C ASN A 140 -0.28 10.55 -22.12
N ASN A 141 0.58 11.56 -21.96
CA ASN A 141 1.08 11.94 -20.64
C ASN A 141 -0.04 12.56 -19.78
N THR A 142 -0.91 13.34 -20.42
CA THR A 142 -2.08 14.00 -19.83
C THR A 142 -3.36 13.22 -20.07
N ASN A 143 -4.39 13.53 -19.29
CA ASN A 143 -5.72 12.95 -19.45
C ASN A 143 -6.40 13.44 -20.73
N ASP A 144 -7.29 12.62 -21.29
CA ASP A 144 -8.19 12.99 -22.38
C ASP A 144 -9.66 12.66 -22.03
N ASP A 145 -10.58 12.95 -22.95
CA ASP A 145 -12.03 12.75 -22.77
C ASP A 145 -12.41 11.31 -22.38
N THR A 146 -11.59 10.33 -22.78
CA THR A 146 -11.90 8.91 -22.69
C THR A 146 -11.10 8.18 -21.62
N LYS A 147 -9.87 8.61 -21.33
CA LYS A 147 -8.92 7.88 -20.47
C LYS A 147 -8.02 8.81 -19.66
N TYR A 148 -7.55 8.31 -18.53
CA TYR A 148 -6.51 8.97 -17.75
C TYR A 148 -5.15 8.91 -18.46
N GLY A 149 -4.35 9.96 -18.31
CA GLY A 149 -2.98 10.01 -18.81
C GLY A 149 -2.01 9.21 -17.95
N LEU A 150 -0.78 9.05 -18.44
CA LEU A 150 0.27 8.30 -17.75
C LEU A 150 0.51 8.81 -16.32
N VAL A 151 0.57 10.13 -16.12
CA VAL A 151 0.84 10.72 -14.79
C VAL A 151 -0.23 10.33 -13.77
N ALA A 152 -1.50 10.47 -14.11
CA ALA A 152 -2.61 10.13 -13.21
C ALA A 152 -2.63 8.62 -12.88
N ARG A 153 -2.29 7.77 -13.84
CA ARG A 153 -2.21 6.32 -13.63
C ARG A 153 -1.04 5.94 -12.74
N VAL A 154 0.16 6.47 -13.00
CA VAL A 154 1.34 6.19 -12.15
C VAL A 154 1.08 6.65 -10.73
N LEU A 155 0.58 7.88 -10.52
CA LEU A 155 0.21 8.36 -9.18
C LEU A 155 -0.82 7.45 -8.50
N HIS A 156 -1.86 7.03 -9.22
CA HIS A 156 -2.87 6.13 -8.68
C HIS A 156 -2.28 4.76 -8.29
N TRP A 157 -1.57 4.10 -9.21
CA TRP A 157 -1.06 2.75 -9.00
C TRP A 157 0.07 2.71 -7.98
N THR A 158 0.96 3.71 -7.94
CA THR A 158 1.96 3.84 -6.88
C THR A 158 1.28 3.99 -5.52
N THR A 159 0.27 4.88 -5.41
CA THR A 159 -0.51 5.03 -4.17
C THR A 159 -1.21 3.73 -3.79
N ALA A 160 -1.82 3.04 -4.75
CA ALA A 160 -2.55 1.80 -4.52
C ALA A 160 -1.64 0.69 -4.02
N PHE A 161 -0.47 0.48 -4.64
CA PHE A 161 0.50 -0.53 -4.20
C PHE A 161 1.01 -0.24 -2.78
N LEU A 162 1.42 1.00 -2.51
CA LEU A 162 1.89 1.40 -1.18
C LEU A 162 0.79 1.24 -0.12
N PHE A 163 -0.44 1.64 -0.45
CA PHE A 163 -1.56 1.54 0.48
C PHE A 163 -1.97 0.09 0.76
N ILE A 164 -2.02 -0.77 -0.27
CA ILE A 164 -2.30 -2.20 -0.09
C ILE A 164 -1.24 -2.84 0.82
N LEU A 165 0.03 -2.45 0.67
CA LEU A 165 1.11 -2.92 1.54
C LEU A 165 0.99 -2.40 2.98
N MET A 166 0.45 -1.19 3.18
CA MET A 166 0.24 -0.63 4.52
C MET A 166 -0.78 -1.39 5.37
N ILE A 167 -1.69 -2.16 4.77
CA ILE A 167 -2.69 -2.96 5.49
C ILE A 167 -2.02 -4.03 6.37
N PRO A 168 -1.24 -4.99 5.82
CA PRO A 168 -0.47 -5.92 6.64
C PRO A 168 0.47 -5.19 7.58
N LEU A 169 1.11 -4.13 7.08
CA LEU A 169 2.11 -3.40 7.84
C LEU A 169 1.53 -2.80 9.12
N GLY A 170 0.34 -2.19 9.01
CA GLY A 170 -0.40 -1.64 10.13
C GLY A 170 -0.90 -2.70 11.11
N ILE A 171 -1.47 -3.82 10.61
CA ILE A 171 -1.95 -4.89 11.48
C ILE A 171 -0.77 -5.48 12.27
N PHE A 172 0.32 -5.83 11.59
CA PHE A 172 1.49 -6.42 12.21
C PHE A 172 2.13 -5.46 13.22
N ALA A 173 2.19 -4.15 12.94
CA ALA A 173 2.66 -3.13 13.89
C ALA A 173 1.95 -3.18 15.25
N THR A 174 0.69 -3.63 15.30
CA THR A 174 -0.10 -3.73 16.53
C THR A 174 0.06 -5.04 17.30
N ILE A 175 0.72 -6.05 16.72
CA ILE A 175 0.90 -7.38 17.35
C ILE A 175 2.35 -7.72 17.68
N ILE A 176 3.32 -6.95 17.16
CA ILE A 176 4.74 -7.12 17.53
C ILE A 176 4.89 -6.96 19.06
N PRO A 177 5.43 -7.96 19.78
CA PRO A 177 5.65 -7.88 21.22
C PRO A 177 6.60 -6.74 21.62
N GLU A 178 6.40 -6.21 22.82
CA GLU A 178 7.33 -5.27 23.43
C GLU A 178 8.69 -5.94 23.66
N GLY A 179 9.78 -5.16 23.52
CA GLY A 179 11.15 -5.68 23.61
C GLY A 179 11.67 -6.38 22.34
N THR A 180 10.85 -6.58 21.30
CA THR A 180 11.30 -7.14 20.03
C THR A 180 12.35 -6.23 19.37
N PRO A 181 13.56 -6.71 19.02
CA PRO A 181 14.67 -5.86 18.56
C PRO A 181 14.34 -4.98 17.35
N TYR A 182 13.57 -5.50 16.39
CA TYR A 182 13.25 -4.80 15.14
C TYR A 182 11.97 -3.94 15.20
N ARG A 183 11.35 -3.79 16.37
CA ARG A 183 10.04 -3.12 16.51
C ARG A 183 10.11 -1.62 16.16
N ILE A 184 11.14 -0.94 16.64
CA ILE A 184 11.33 0.49 16.36
C ILE A 184 11.56 0.70 14.87
N GLU A 185 12.45 -0.10 14.29
CA GLU A 185 12.77 -0.04 12.86
C GLU A 185 11.51 -0.23 11.99
N TYR A 186 10.67 -1.19 12.37
CA TYR A 186 9.40 -1.47 11.71
C TYR A 186 8.43 -0.27 11.76
N TYR A 187 8.36 0.42 12.90
CA TYR A 187 7.54 1.62 13.04
C TYR A 187 8.06 2.78 12.21
N VAL A 188 9.38 2.95 12.09
CA VAL A 188 9.98 3.96 11.19
C VAL A 188 9.58 3.68 9.73
N VAL A 189 9.67 2.42 9.28
CA VAL A 189 9.25 2.04 7.93
C VAL A 189 7.77 2.33 7.70
N HIS A 190 6.91 1.94 8.64
CA HIS A 190 5.47 2.17 8.57
C HIS A 190 5.13 3.67 8.49
N LYS A 191 5.71 4.49 9.36
CA LYS A 191 5.48 5.93 9.39
C LYS A 191 6.00 6.60 8.11
N THR A 192 7.15 6.19 7.60
CA THR A 192 7.74 6.73 6.37
C THR A 192 6.87 6.45 5.15
N ILE A 193 6.38 5.22 4.99
CA ILE A 193 5.47 4.86 3.89
C ILE A 193 4.13 5.62 4.04
N GLY A 194 3.59 5.70 5.26
CA GLY A 194 2.37 6.46 5.54
C GLY A 194 2.50 7.94 5.18
N ALA A 195 3.63 8.56 5.53
CA ALA A 195 3.94 9.95 5.18
C ALA A 195 4.08 10.13 3.65
N LEU A 196 4.69 9.18 2.94
CA LEU A 196 4.73 9.25 1.48
C LEU A 196 3.34 9.17 0.86
N ILE A 197 2.49 8.25 1.32
CA ILE A 197 1.11 8.13 0.81
C ILE A 197 0.36 9.46 1.00
N PHE A 198 0.52 10.11 2.15
CA PHE A 198 -0.04 11.44 2.41
C PHE A 198 0.40 12.45 1.33
N ILE A 199 1.70 12.54 1.06
CA ILE A 199 2.27 13.43 0.03
C ILE A 199 1.73 13.07 -1.36
N LEU A 200 1.74 11.78 -1.74
CA LEU A 200 1.25 11.31 -3.04
C LEU A 200 -0.22 11.64 -3.24
N VAL A 201 -1.04 11.57 -2.19
CA VAL A 201 -2.46 11.92 -2.26
C VAL A 201 -2.65 13.42 -2.45
N ILE A 202 -1.86 14.27 -1.79
CA ILE A 202 -1.86 15.72 -2.04
C ILE A 202 -1.48 16.00 -3.50
N VAL A 203 -0.39 15.40 -3.98
CA VAL A 203 0.05 15.56 -5.39
C VAL A 203 -1.03 15.07 -6.35
N ARG A 204 -1.70 13.96 -6.04
CA ARG A 204 -2.81 13.42 -6.85
C ARG A 204 -4.03 14.34 -6.86
N LEU A 205 -4.37 14.97 -5.73
CA LEU A 205 -5.43 15.96 -5.63
C LEU A 205 -5.09 17.23 -6.43
N ALA A 206 -3.86 17.74 -6.29
CA ALA A 206 -3.38 18.85 -7.10
C ALA A 206 -3.43 18.52 -8.60
N TRP A 207 -2.94 17.34 -9.00
CA TRP A 207 -3.02 16.88 -10.38
C TRP A 207 -4.47 16.79 -10.88
N LYS A 208 -5.39 16.29 -10.05
CA LYS A 208 -6.82 16.21 -10.38
C LYS A 208 -7.46 17.60 -10.61
N LEU A 209 -6.96 18.66 -9.95
CA LEU A 209 -7.44 20.03 -10.13
C LEU A 209 -6.92 20.66 -11.43
N TYR A 210 -5.66 20.40 -11.80
CA TYR A 210 -5.04 20.98 -12.99
C TYR A 210 -5.24 20.18 -14.27
N SER A 211 -5.47 18.86 -14.17
CA SER A 211 -5.65 17.99 -15.33
C SER A 211 -7.11 17.89 -15.76
N HIS A 212 -7.33 17.77 -17.06
CA HIS A 212 -8.63 17.44 -17.64
C HIS A 212 -9.19 16.14 -17.01
N GLN A 213 -10.45 16.10 -16.60
CA GLN A 213 -11.04 14.86 -16.08
C GLN A 213 -11.79 14.14 -17.19
N PRO A 214 -11.48 12.84 -17.45
CA PRO A 214 -12.20 12.07 -18.45
C PRO A 214 -13.70 12.10 -18.18
N LYS A 215 -14.49 12.13 -19.25
CA LYS A 215 -15.95 12.20 -19.15
C LYS A 215 -16.48 11.02 -18.32
N PRO A 216 -17.47 11.24 -17.45
CA PRO A 216 -18.12 10.15 -16.72
C PRO A 216 -18.61 9.08 -17.70
N THR A 217 -18.51 7.80 -17.34
CA THR A 217 -18.99 6.76 -18.25
C THR A 217 -20.51 6.91 -18.45
N SER A 218 -20.95 6.81 -19.70
CA SER A 218 -22.36 6.66 -20.07
C SER A 218 -22.89 5.34 -19.53
N GLY A 219 -24.10 5.33 -18.95
CA GLY A 219 -24.75 4.10 -18.46
C GLY A 219 -24.81 3.95 -16.94
N LEU A 220 -24.04 4.71 -16.16
CA LEU A 220 -24.19 4.71 -14.69
C LEU A 220 -25.52 5.37 -14.29
N SER A 221 -26.30 4.66 -13.46
CA SER A 221 -27.49 5.19 -12.80
C SER A 221 -27.13 6.38 -11.89
N ALA A 222 -28.10 7.24 -11.57
CA ALA A 222 -27.86 8.38 -10.68
C ALA A 222 -27.32 7.93 -9.30
N PHE A 223 -27.80 6.79 -8.81
CA PHE A 223 -27.35 6.20 -7.55
C PHE A 223 -25.89 5.70 -7.62
N GLU A 224 -25.51 4.97 -8.68
CA GLU A 224 -24.13 4.52 -8.88
C GLU A 224 -23.15 5.69 -9.02
N ARG A 225 -23.56 6.78 -9.69
CA ARG A 225 -22.75 8.02 -9.78
C ARG A 225 -22.54 8.65 -8.41
N LEU A 226 -23.59 8.76 -7.61
CA LEU A 226 -23.51 9.30 -6.25
C LEU A 226 -22.59 8.44 -5.38
N LEU A 227 -22.78 7.11 -5.40
CA LEU A 227 -21.99 6.18 -4.62
C LEU A 227 -20.51 6.21 -5.03
N SER A 228 -20.23 6.23 -6.34
CA SER A 228 -18.87 6.36 -6.86
C SER A 228 -18.21 7.65 -6.38
N LYS A 229 -18.92 8.79 -6.43
CA LYS A 229 -18.40 10.07 -5.92
C LYS A 229 -18.16 10.02 -4.41
N ALA A 230 -19.08 9.42 -3.64
CA ALA A 230 -18.96 9.28 -2.20
C ALA A 230 -17.74 8.42 -1.82
N VAL A 231 -17.61 7.23 -2.43
CA VAL A 231 -16.47 6.32 -2.20
C VAL A 231 -15.15 7.02 -2.49
N HIS A 232 -14.99 7.69 -3.63
CA HIS A 232 -13.75 8.40 -3.94
C HIS A 232 -13.46 9.53 -2.96
N THR A 233 -14.49 10.30 -2.57
CA THR A 233 -14.32 11.43 -1.64
C THR A 233 -13.90 10.93 -0.26
N VAL A 234 -14.56 9.88 0.24
CA VAL A 234 -14.22 9.25 1.51
C VAL A 234 -12.84 8.62 1.48
N LEU A 235 -12.44 7.96 0.38
CA LEU A 235 -11.08 7.44 0.23
C LEU A 235 -10.03 8.55 0.30
N TYR A 236 -10.23 9.68 -0.38
CA TYR A 236 -9.29 10.81 -0.29
C TYR A 236 -9.18 11.34 1.14
N PHE A 237 -10.31 11.50 1.82
CA PHE A 237 -10.32 11.92 3.22
C PHE A 237 -9.56 10.94 4.11
N LEU A 238 -9.86 9.64 4.02
CA LEU A 238 -9.26 8.61 4.85
C LEU A 238 -7.76 8.46 4.61
N LEU A 239 -7.31 8.51 3.35
CA LEU A 239 -5.88 8.42 3.00
C LEU A 239 -5.06 9.60 3.55
N LEU A 240 -5.70 10.75 3.82
CA LEU A 240 -5.08 11.89 4.50
C LEU A 240 -5.22 11.79 6.02
N ALA A 241 -6.39 11.41 6.52
CA ALA A 241 -6.70 11.36 7.94
C ALA A 241 -5.93 10.26 8.71
N ILE A 242 -5.65 9.12 8.07
CA ILE A 242 -4.91 8.02 8.72
C ILE A 242 -3.46 8.43 9.06
N PRO A 243 -2.64 8.93 8.11
CA PRO A 243 -1.29 9.39 8.43
C PRO A 243 -1.28 10.53 9.45
N VAL A 244 -2.21 11.49 9.34
CA VAL A 244 -2.34 12.60 10.30
C VAL A 244 -2.64 12.09 11.71
N SER A 245 -3.61 11.18 11.86
CA SER A 245 -3.93 10.61 13.18
C SER A 245 -2.77 9.80 13.76
N GLY A 246 -1.99 9.09 12.93
CA GLY A 246 -0.79 8.37 13.38
C GLY A 246 0.34 9.30 13.82
N PHE A 247 0.51 10.44 13.15
CA PHE A 247 1.46 11.48 13.55
C PHE A 247 1.06 12.14 14.87
N ILE A 248 -0.22 12.47 15.04
CA ILE A 248 -0.74 13.02 16.31
C ILE A 248 -0.55 12.02 17.45
N MET A 249 -0.89 10.75 17.24
CA MET A 249 -0.64 9.68 18.21
C MET A 249 0.85 9.58 18.60
N THR A 250 1.75 9.61 17.61
CA THR A 250 3.21 9.56 17.84
C THR A 250 3.70 10.80 18.59
N SER A 251 3.15 11.97 18.30
CA SER A 251 3.53 13.21 18.99
C SER A 251 3.13 13.18 20.46
N TYR A 252 1.92 12.70 20.80
CA TYR A 252 1.52 12.54 22.20
C TYR A 252 2.32 11.48 22.96
N PHE A 253 2.96 10.55 22.26
CA PHE A 253 3.88 9.59 22.88
C PHE A 253 5.18 10.27 23.34
N GLY A 254 5.53 11.42 22.78
CA GLY A 254 6.65 12.24 23.26
C GLY A 254 8.04 11.84 22.77
N ALA A 255 8.15 10.81 21.92
CA ALA A 255 9.42 10.42 21.32
C ALA A 255 9.55 10.96 19.89
N PRO A 256 10.75 11.46 19.49
CA PRO A 256 11.01 11.81 18.11
C PRO A 256 10.85 10.60 17.20
N THR A 257 10.55 10.86 15.93
CA THR A 257 10.45 9.81 14.92
C THR A 257 11.22 10.20 13.67
N TYR A 258 11.78 9.22 12.98
CA TYR A 258 12.46 9.46 11.71
C TYR A 258 11.48 9.27 10.54
N LEU A 259 11.47 10.21 9.61
CA LEU A 259 10.76 10.14 8.33
C LEU A 259 11.75 10.46 7.21
N PHE A 260 11.99 9.52 6.28
CA PHE A 260 12.97 9.68 5.20
C PHE A 260 14.38 10.04 5.70
N GLY A 261 14.78 9.55 6.88
CA GLY A 261 16.06 9.88 7.53
C GLY A 261 16.09 11.23 8.26
N TRP A 262 15.03 12.04 8.20
CA TRP A 262 14.91 13.26 8.99
C TRP A 262 14.22 12.99 10.32
N GLU A 263 14.85 13.44 11.40
CA GLU A 263 14.23 13.44 12.72
C GLU A 263 13.11 14.48 12.76
N VAL A 264 11.92 14.04 13.17
CA VAL A 264 10.73 14.85 13.33
C VAL A 264 10.36 14.86 14.81
N GLN A 265 10.40 16.06 15.38
CA GLN A 265 10.08 16.27 16.78
C GLN A 265 8.56 16.18 17.03
N PRO A 266 8.13 15.76 18.23
CA PRO A 266 6.74 15.82 18.64
C PRO A 266 6.16 17.23 18.56
N PHE A 267 4.93 17.36 18.06
CA PHE A 267 4.25 18.66 17.98
C PHE A 267 3.45 19.01 19.24
N TRP A 268 3.12 18.00 20.05
CA TRP A 268 2.32 18.14 21.26
C TRP A 268 3.12 17.67 22.47
N GLN A 269 2.77 18.22 23.64
CA GLN A 269 3.30 17.72 24.91
C GLN A 269 2.87 16.27 25.14
N PRO A 270 3.72 15.42 25.75
CA PRO A 270 3.37 14.04 26.03
C PRO A 270 2.06 13.95 26.83
N SER A 271 1.17 13.04 26.41
CA SER A 271 -0.13 12.83 27.08
C SER A 271 -0.61 11.40 26.88
N GLU A 272 -0.76 10.66 27.98
CA GLU A 272 -1.30 9.30 27.95
C GLU A 272 -2.71 9.25 27.36
N HIS A 273 -3.58 10.19 27.77
CA HIS A 273 -4.92 10.33 27.21
C HIS A 273 -4.88 10.60 25.70
N GLY A 274 -3.96 11.46 25.25
CA GLY A 274 -3.74 11.73 23.83
C GLY A 274 -3.35 10.48 23.05
N VAL A 275 -2.40 9.70 23.57
CA VAL A 275 -1.97 8.43 22.95
C VAL A 275 -3.12 7.43 22.85
N VAL A 276 -3.95 7.29 23.90
CA VAL A 276 -5.08 6.37 23.90
C VAL A 276 -6.14 6.78 22.88
N ILE A 277 -6.59 8.04 22.90
CA ILE A 277 -7.64 8.55 22.00
C ILE A 277 -7.20 8.41 20.53
N TRP A 278 -6.01 8.93 20.20
CA TRP A 278 -5.51 8.88 18.83
C TRP A 278 -5.08 7.47 18.42
N GLY A 279 -4.71 6.62 19.39
CA GLY A 279 -4.55 5.19 19.20
C GLY A 279 -5.85 4.51 18.76
N VAL A 280 -6.99 4.82 19.38
CA VAL A 280 -8.30 4.30 18.96
C VAL A 280 -8.63 4.72 17.52
N VAL A 281 -8.40 6.00 17.21
CA VAL A 281 -8.66 6.57 15.88
C VAL A 281 -7.78 5.91 14.81
N HIS A 282 -6.47 5.83 15.04
CA HIS A 282 -5.49 5.38 14.06
C HIS A 282 -5.42 3.85 13.92
N LYS A 283 -5.67 3.08 14.99
CA LYS A 283 -5.55 1.61 14.97
C LYS A 283 -6.87 0.89 14.66
N TYR A 284 -8.02 1.53 14.94
CA TYR A 284 -9.33 0.88 14.78
C TYR A 284 -10.30 1.69 13.92
N LEU A 285 -10.68 2.90 14.33
CA LEU A 285 -11.77 3.63 13.65
C LEU A 285 -11.50 3.84 12.15
N LEU A 286 -10.36 4.46 11.82
CA LEU A 286 -10.06 4.80 10.43
C LEU A 286 -9.63 3.58 9.60
N PRO A 287 -8.78 2.64 10.08
CA PRO A 287 -8.43 1.44 9.32
C PRO A 287 -9.64 0.58 8.94
N TYR A 288 -10.57 0.34 9.86
CA TYR A 288 -11.73 -0.50 9.56
C TYR A 288 -12.67 0.18 8.57
N LEU A 289 -12.85 1.50 8.69
CA LEU A 289 -13.62 2.28 7.73
C LEU A 289 -12.98 2.26 6.34
N ILE A 290 -11.65 2.42 6.22
CA ILE A 290 -10.99 2.36 4.92
C ILE A 290 -11.01 0.95 4.32
N TYR A 291 -10.97 -0.12 5.13
CA TYR A 291 -11.13 -1.49 4.62
C TYR A 291 -12.50 -1.68 3.94
N LEU A 292 -13.56 -1.19 4.59
CA LEU A 292 -14.92 -1.24 4.02
C LEU A 292 -15.00 -0.43 2.72
N VAL A 293 -14.54 0.82 2.73
CA VAL A 293 -14.65 1.73 1.59
C VAL A 293 -13.73 1.29 0.43
N LEU A 294 -12.53 0.78 0.72
CA LEU A 294 -11.64 0.18 -0.26
C LEU A 294 -12.27 -1.07 -0.87
N GLY A 295 -12.87 -1.93 -0.05
CA GLY A 295 -13.62 -3.09 -0.52
C GLY A 295 -14.72 -2.69 -1.49
N ALA A 296 -15.55 -1.71 -1.11
CA ALA A 296 -16.58 -1.16 -1.99
C ALA A 296 -16.00 -0.57 -3.30
N HIS A 297 -14.86 0.10 -3.24
CA HIS A 297 -14.17 0.64 -4.41
C HIS A 297 -13.73 -0.45 -5.38
N ILE A 298 -13.04 -1.49 -4.88
CA ILE A 298 -12.54 -2.60 -5.69
C ILE A 298 -13.69 -3.42 -6.25
N LEU A 299 -14.68 -3.77 -5.42
CA LEU A 299 -15.85 -4.55 -5.84
C LEU A 299 -16.71 -3.80 -6.85
N GLY A 300 -16.90 -2.48 -6.67
CA GLY A 300 -17.59 -1.65 -7.66
C GLY A 300 -16.88 -1.67 -9.01
N ALA A 301 -15.56 -1.45 -9.02
CA ALA A 301 -14.77 -1.48 -10.24
C ALA A 301 -14.82 -2.86 -10.93
N LEU A 302 -14.80 -3.95 -10.17
CA LEU A 302 -14.92 -5.32 -10.67
C LEU A 302 -16.33 -5.62 -11.20
N LYS A 303 -17.38 -5.17 -10.51
CA LYS A 303 -18.78 -5.29 -10.96
C LYS A 303 -18.95 -4.65 -12.32
N HIS A 304 -18.49 -3.42 -12.48
CA HIS A 304 -18.58 -2.70 -13.75
C HIS A 304 -17.83 -3.46 -14.86
N TYR A 305 -16.63 -3.97 -14.56
CA TYR A 305 -15.84 -4.72 -15.54
C TYR A 305 -16.48 -6.06 -15.97
N LEU A 306 -17.07 -6.81 -15.04
CA LEU A 306 -17.60 -8.15 -15.32
C LEU A 306 -19.03 -8.15 -15.86
N PHE A 307 -19.88 -7.22 -15.40
CA PHE A 307 -21.31 -7.26 -15.68
C PHE A 307 -21.80 -6.14 -16.60
N ASP A 308 -21.11 -4.99 -16.65
CA ASP A 308 -21.58 -3.86 -17.44
C ASP A 308 -20.91 -3.87 -18.82
N LYS A 309 -21.61 -4.46 -19.80
CA LYS A 309 -21.11 -4.65 -21.18
C LYS A 309 -20.66 -3.35 -21.87
N GLN A 310 -21.14 -2.18 -21.41
CA GLN A 310 -20.80 -0.86 -21.96
C GLN A 310 -19.84 -0.07 -21.08
N ASP A 311 -19.59 -0.49 -19.83
CA ASP A 311 -18.82 0.30 -18.89
C ASP A 311 -17.37 -0.17 -18.80
N LYS A 312 -16.48 0.67 -19.34
CA LYS A 312 -15.05 0.46 -19.33
C LYS A 312 -14.38 1.34 -18.26
N VAL A 313 -15.03 1.62 -17.12
CA VAL A 313 -14.43 2.35 -15.97
C VAL A 313 -13.02 1.84 -15.65
N LEU A 314 -12.85 0.52 -15.54
CA LEU A 314 -11.56 -0.08 -15.21
C LEU A 314 -10.50 0.17 -16.31
N VAL A 315 -10.92 0.18 -17.58
CA VAL A 315 -10.03 0.44 -18.73
C VAL A 315 -9.50 1.87 -18.74
N LYS A 316 -10.26 2.83 -18.20
CA LYS A 316 -9.80 4.23 -18.11
C LYS A 316 -8.52 4.38 -17.28
N ILE A 317 -8.26 3.46 -16.33
CA ILE A 317 -7.11 3.47 -15.44
C ILE A 317 -6.11 2.33 -15.67
N LEU A 318 -6.53 1.21 -16.28
CA LEU A 318 -5.67 0.07 -16.62
C LEU A 318 -5.07 0.12 -18.03
N GLY A 319 -5.71 0.81 -18.98
CA GLY A 319 -5.33 0.80 -20.40
C GLY A 319 -6.08 -0.25 -21.20
#